data_AF-A0A151JAD4-F1
#
_entry.id   AF-A0A151JAD4-F1
#
_cell.length_a   1.000
_cell.length_b   1.000
_cell.length_c   1.000
_cell.angle_alpha   90.00
_cell.angle_beta   90.00
_cell.angle_gamma   90.00
#
_symmetry.space_group_name_H-M   'P 1'
#
loop_
_entity.id
_entity.type
_entity.pdbx_description
1 polymer ?
#
loop_
_entity_poly.entity_id
_entity_poly.type
_entity_poly.pdbx_seq_one_letter_code
_entity_poly.pdbx_strand_id
1 'polypeptide(L)'
;MAKLIYCMKIYLFRSLFKVRASELSGLRQFNLFLIKIYLKKWYTSQCPILAPVNDLELLKDLIQYKSINPTVSKAAYDTFSRHLWYLSDSLAGLSLFDSRISNEERKKMTNSLRKDGTEIPPKRIIVDKDTIDVNEISDFITENSKQIFITNGISLNFLHKDPSLWEENEEFIKSRYRIGQLKVVNDVAERGVSLIQNFNSVLTKQEEQKQYLLQVVEYHRREKYSFKKSVNLN
;
A
#
# COMPACT_ATOMS: atom_id res chain seq x y z
N MET A 1 3.01 4.59 -12.36
CA MET A 1 4.49 4.57 -12.43
C MET A 1 5.08 5.14 -13.71
N ALA A 2 4.67 4.68 -14.90
CA ALA A 2 5.22 5.21 -16.17
C ALA A 2 5.19 6.75 -16.24
N LYS A 3 4.07 7.38 -15.85
CA LYS A 3 3.92 8.85 -15.81
C LYS A 3 4.99 9.57 -14.96
N LEU A 4 5.39 8.97 -13.83
CA LEU A 4 6.41 9.56 -12.95
C LEU A 4 7.78 9.60 -13.63
N ILE A 5 8.15 8.47 -14.24
CA ILE A 5 9.40 8.34 -15.00
C ILE A 5 9.40 9.28 -16.20
N TYR A 6 8.26 9.44 -16.88
CA TYR A 6 8.13 10.42 -17.97
C TYR A 6 8.33 11.85 -17.49
N CYS A 7 7.72 12.27 -16.37
CA CYS A 7 7.94 13.61 -15.83
C CYS A 7 9.41 13.89 -15.50
N MET A 8 10.13 12.89 -14.96
CA MET A 8 11.57 13.00 -14.72
C MET A 8 12.35 13.12 -16.03
N LYS A 9 12.07 12.24 -17.01
CA LYS A 9 12.73 12.26 -18.32
C LYS A 9 12.51 13.58 -19.06
N ILE A 10 11.27 14.08 -19.11
CA ILE A 10 10.95 15.37 -19.75
C ILE A 10 11.76 16.50 -19.11
N TYR A 11 11.93 16.48 -17.78
CA TYR A 11 12.70 17.51 -17.09
C TYR A 11 14.21 17.41 -17.31
N LEU A 12 14.77 16.19 -17.34
CA LEU A 12 16.18 15.94 -17.62
C LEU A 12 16.55 16.34 -19.05
N PHE A 13 15.74 15.93 -20.02
CA PHE A 13 15.92 16.20 -21.45
C PHE A 13 15.13 17.43 -21.92
N ARG A 14 14.85 18.38 -21.02
CA ARG A 14 13.98 19.54 -21.30
C ARG A 14 14.41 20.38 -22.50
N SER A 15 15.70 20.37 -22.86
CA SER A 15 16.22 21.04 -24.05
C SER A 15 15.73 20.42 -25.36
N LEU A 16 15.33 19.15 -25.34
CA LEU A 16 14.84 18.40 -26.51
C LEU A 16 13.32 18.54 -26.70
N PHE A 17 12.61 19.15 -25.74
CA PHE A 17 11.15 19.29 -25.76
C PHE A 17 10.72 20.75 -25.80
N LYS A 18 9.64 21.05 -26.53
CA LYS A 18 8.99 22.36 -26.47
C LYS A 18 8.10 22.43 -25.22
N VAL A 19 8.69 22.82 -24.09
CA VAL A 19 7.99 22.93 -22.79
C VAL A 19 7.87 24.40 -22.41
N ARG A 20 6.67 24.86 -22.04
CA ARG A 20 6.45 26.22 -21.56
C ARG A 20 7.11 26.42 -20.20
N ALA A 21 7.49 27.66 -19.87
CA ALA A 21 8.13 27.97 -18.60
C ALA A 21 7.27 27.56 -17.38
N SER A 22 5.95 27.70 -17.46
CA SER A 22 5.01 27.27 -16.42
C SER A 22 4.98 25.75 -16.25
N GLU A 23 4.98 25.00 -17.36
CA GLU A 23 5.04 23.53 -17.36
C GLU A 23 6.38 23.04 -16.80
N LEU A 24 7.48 23.71 -17.15
CA LEU A 24 8.80 23.36 -16.64
C LEU A 24 8.90 23.60 -15.13
N SER A 25 8.30 24.68 -14.63
CA SER A 25 8.20 24.95 -13.18
C SER A 25 7.37 23.87 -12.48
N GLY A 26 6.23 23.50 -13.04
CA GLY A 26 5.39 22.41 -12.53
C GLY A 26 6.12 21.06 -12.48
N LEU A 27 6.82 20.71 -13.57
CA LEU A 27 7.65 19.50 -13.64
C LEU A 27 8.79 19.52 -12.61
N ARG A 28 9.43 20.68 -12.40
CA ARG A 28 10.45 20.84 -11.36
C ARG A 28 9.87 20.54 -9.98
N GLN A 29 8.77 21.19 -9.62
CA GLN A 29 8.13 21.01 -8.31
C GLN A 29 7.69 19.56 -8.09
N PHE A 30 7.08 18.96 -9.11
CA PHE A 30 6.66 17.56 -9.07
C PHE A 30 7.84 16.61 -8.92
N ASN A 31 8.92 16.78 -9.68
CA ASN A 31 10.11 15.94 -9.58
C ASN A 31 10.81 16.09 -8.22
N LEU A 32 10.82 17.29 -7.62
CA LEU A 32 11.33 17.48 -6.27
C LEU A 32 10.51 16.71 -5.24
N PHE A 33 9.18 16.73 -5.35
CA PHE A 33 8.31 15.91 -4.51
C PHE A 33 8.57 14.41 -4.69
N LEU A 34 8.69 13.95 -5.95
CA LEU A 34 8.95 12.56 -6.24
C LEU A 34 10.25 12.07 -5.61
N ILE A 35 11.33 12.82 -5.80
CA ILE A 35 12.66 12.43 -5.31
C ILE A 35 12.71 12.50 -3.79
N LYS A 36 12.19 13.58 -3.18
CA LYS A 36 12.30 13.79 -1.73
C LYS A 36 11.35 12.92 -0.90
N ILE A 37 10.17 12.58 -1.43
CA ILE A 37 9.11 11.93 -0.65
C ILE A 37 8.71 10.60 -1.27
N TYR A 38 8.15 10.64 -2.48
CA TYR A 38 7.36 9.52 -2.99
C TYR A 38 8.20 8.30 -3.41
N LEU A 39 9.39 8.50 -3.99
CA LEU A 39 10.17 7.43 -4.60
C LEU A 39 10.58 6.35 -3.59
N LYS A 40 10.97 6.75 -2.37
CA LYS A 40 11.34 5.83 -1.29
C LYS A 40 10.17 4.92 -0.90
N LYS A 41 8.99 5.52 -0.68
CA LYS A 41 7.77 4.79 -0.27
C LYS A 41 7.25 3.91 -1.40
N TRP A 42 7.35 4.39 -2.64
CA TRP A 42 6.96 3.61 -3.80
C TRP A 42 7.81 2.36 -3.97
N TYR A 43 9.14 2.48 -3.86
CA TYR A 43 10.04 1.34 -4.05
C TYR A 43 9.73 0.19 -3.08
N THR A 44 9.29 0.52 -1.87
CA THR A 44 8.95 -0.44 -0.83
C THR A 44 7.46 -0.81 -0.79
N SER A 45 6.63 -0.27 -1.69
CA SER A 45 5.17 -0.46 -1.67
C SER A 45 4.72 -1.89 -1.99
N GLN A 46 5.62 -2.72 -2.53
CA GLN A 46 5.35 -4.14 -2.82
C GLN A 46 5.57 -5.02 -1.59
N CYS A 47 6.10 -4.49 -0.50
CA CYS A 47 6.35 -5.25 0.71
C CYS A 47 5.22 -5.04 1.73
N PRO A 48 4.42 -6.07 2.06
CA PRO A 48 3.34 -6.00 3.05
C PRO A 48 3.84 -5.53 4.42
N ILE A 49 5.00 -6.04 4.83
CA ILE A 49 5.60 -5.78 6.15
C ILE A 49 5.87 -4.29 6.33
N LEU A 50 6.36 -3.64 5.27
CA LEU A 50 6.74 -2.23 5.30
C LEU A 50 5.55 -1.28 5.15
N ALA A 51 4.40 -1.79 4.67
CA ALA A 51 3.29 -0.96 4.22
C ALA A 51 2.69 -0.07 5.34
N PRO A 52 2.37 -0.56 6.55
CA PRO A 52 1.81 0.30 7.60
C PRO A 52 2.75 1.44 8.00
N VAL A 53 4.03 1.12 8.21
CA VAL A 53 5.06 2.11 8.59
C VAL A 53 5.27 3.11 7.45
N ASN A 54 5.24 2.66 6.21
CA ASN A 54 5.36 3.53 5.05
C ASN A 54 4.20 4.53 4.96
N ASP A 55 2.96 4.09 5.20
CA ASP A 55 1.78 4.96 5.19
C ASP A 55 1.88 6.04 6.27
N LEU A 56 2.23 5.65 7.51
CA LEU A 56 2.40 6.59 8.62
C LEU A 56 3.53 7.60 8.33
N GLU A 57 4.73 7.10 8.00
CA GLU A 57 5.88 7.96 7.72
C GLU A 57 5.62 8.86 6.49
N LEU A 58 4.89 8.39 5.47
CA LEU A 58 4.55 9.22 4.30
C LEU A 58 3.74 10.46 4.71
N LEU A 59 2.77 10.31 5.62
CA LEU A 59 1.99 11.45 6.11
C LEU A 59 2.87 12.43 6.91
N LYS A 60 3.76 11.92 7.77
CA LYS A 60 4.74 12.74 8.52
C LYS A 60 5.69 13.48 7.57
N ASP A 61 6.23 12.78 6.58
CA ASP A 61 7.12 13.33 5.55
C ASP A 61 6.41 14.45 4.76
N LEU A 62 5.12 14.28 4.45
CA LEU A 62 4.29 15.28 3.76
C LEU A 62 4.04 16.54 4.60
N ILE A 63 3.84 16.40 5.91
CA ILE A 63 3.71 17.53 6.82
C ILE A 63 5.01 18.33 6.86
N GLN A 64 6.14 17.65 7.00
CA GLN A 64 7.46 18.31 6.94
C GLN A 64 7.71 18.97 5.58
N TYR A 65 7.31 18.32 4.48
CA TYR A 65 7.45 18.83 3.12
C TYR A 65 6.66 20.12 2.85
N LYS A 66 5.66 20.44 3.69
CA LYS A 66 4.91 21.71 3.63
C LYS A 66 5.83 22.93 3.68
N SER A 67 6.96 22.84 4.39
CA SER A 67 7.98 23.90 4.45
C SER A 67 8.67 24.18 3.11
N ILE A 68 8.72 23.19 2.21
CA ILE A 68 9.36 23.30 0.89
C ILE A 68 8.34 23.69 -0.17
N ASN A 69 7.18 23.01 -0.20
CA ASN A 69 6.13 23.30 -1.16
C ASN A 69 4.75 23.02 -0.52
N PRO A 70 4.08 24.05 0.03
CA PRO A 70 2.82 23.86 0.74
C PRO A 70 1.69 23.40 -0.18
N THR A 71 1.68 23.83 -1.44
CA THR A 71 0.66 23.46 -2.43
C THR A 71 0.74 21.97 -2.77
N VAL A 72 1.94 21.48 -3.09
CA VAL A 72 2.15 20.06 -3.42
C VAL A 72 1.98 19.19 -2.18
N SER A 73 2.50 19.61 -1.03
CA SER A 73 2.30 18.92 0.25
C SER A 73 0.82 18.73 0.55
N LYS A 74 0.00 19.80 0.50
CA LYS A 74 -1.45 19.73 0.75
C LYS A 74 -2.15 18.79 -0.23
N ALA A 75 -1.92 18.96 -1.53
CA ALA A 75 -2.56 18.14 -2.56
C ALA A 75 -2.19 16.66 -2.44
N ALA A 76 -0.92 16.36 -2.14
CA ALA A 76 -0.45 14.99 -1.92
C ALA A 76 -1.03 14.41 -0.63
N TYR A 77 -1.01 15.15 0.48
CA TYR A 77 -1.57 14.73 1.76
C TYR A 77 -3.06 14.38 1.61
N ASP A 78 -3.87 15.28 1.08
CA ASP A 78 -5.31 15.03 0.88
C ASP A 78 -5.57 13.83 -0.05
N THR A 79 -4.64 13.54 -0.96
CA THR A 79 -4.70 12.34 -1.79
C THR A 79 -4.38 11.08 -1.00
N PHE A 80 -3.22 11.01 -0.35
CA PHE A 80 -2.75 9.81 0.35
C PHE A 80 -3.56 9.49 1.62
N SER A 81 -4.12 10.49 2.30
CA SER A 81 -5.03 10.26 3.44
C SER A 81 -6.28 9.45 3.07
N ARG A 82 -6.60 9.30 1.79
CA ARG A 82 -7.72 8.45 1.32
C ARG A 82 -7.34 6.99 1.12
N HIS A 83 -6.06 6.64 1.25
CA HIS A 83 -5.50 5.32 0.91
C HIS A 83 -4.74 4.66 2.06
N LEU A 84 -5.15 4.90 3.31
CA LEU A 84 -4.47 4.44 4.53
C LEU A 84 -4.93 3.05 5.01
N TRP A 85 -5.21 2.13 4.09
CA TRP A 85 -5.77 0.81 4.45
C TRP A 85 -4.84 -0.01 5.35
N TYR A 86 -3.52 0.17 5.23
CA TYR A 86 -2.55 -0.54 6.07
C TYR A 86 -2.46 0.01 7.50
N LEU A 87 -3.04 1.19 7.77
CA LEU A 87 -3.22 1.71 9.12
C LEU A 87 -4.55 1.26 9.76
N SER A 88 -5.29 0.37 9.10
CA SER A 88 -6.44 -0.28 9.74
C SER A 88 -6.00 -1.19 10.88
N ASP A 89 -6.89 -1.33 11.87
CA ASP A 89 -6.68 -2.15 13.05
C ASP A 89 -6.40 -3.63 12.74
N SER A 90 -6.82 -4.13 11.57
CA SER A 90 -6.54 -5.49 11.09
C SER A 90 -5.20 -5.64 10.37
N LEU A 91 -4.75 -4.63 9.62
CA LEU A 91 -3.55 -4.71 8.77
C LEU A 91 -2.30 -4.08 9.39
N ALA A 92 -2.47 -3.16 10.35
CA ALA A 92 -1.34 -2.51 11.03
C ALA A 92 -0.39 -3.53 11.65
N GLY A 93 -0.90 -4.70 12.08
CA GLY A 93 -0.12 -5.82 12.60
C GLY A 93 1.00 -6.32 11.69
N LEU A 94 0.93 -6.11 10.36
CA LEU A 94 1.99 -6.48 9.43
C LEU A 94 3.35 -5.86 9.79
N SER A 95 3.32 -4.67 10.39
CA SER A 95 4.52 -3.94 10.83
C SER A 95 5.27 -4.60 11.99
N LEU A 96 4.69 -5.58 12.69
CA LEU A 96 5.41 -6.34 13.74
C LEU A 96 6.67 -7.01 13.20
N PHE A 97 6.66 -7.37 11.91
CA PHE A 97 7.79 -8.00 11.25
C PHE A 97 8.77 -7.00 10.62
N ASP A 98 8.50 -5.70 10.67
CA ASP A 98 9.35 -4.65 10.10
C ASP A 98 10.60 -4.48 10.96
N SER A 99 11.78 -4.47 10.31
CA SER A 99 13.07 -4.32 10.98
C SER A 99 13.35 -2.90 11.45
N ARG A 100 12.58 -1.90 10.97
CA ARG A 100 12.69 -0.49 11.40
C ARG A 100 12.08 -0.25 12.77
N ILE A 101 11.16 -1.11 13.22
CA ILE A 101 10.48 -0.98 14.51
C ILE A 101 11.43 -1.42 15.62
N SER A 102 11.63 -0.54 16.62
CA SER A 102 12.48 -0.83 17.78
C SER A 102 11.85 -1.89 18.68
N ASN A 103 12.66 -2.55 19.51
CA ASN A 103 12.14 -3.52 20.48
C ASN A 103 11.16 -2.88 21.48
N GLU A 104 11.39 -1.63 21.87
CA GLU A 104 10.48 -0.89 22.74
C GLU A 104 9.12 -0.63 22.08
N GLU A 105 9.11 -0.26 20.79
CA GLU A 105 7.87 -0.10 20.03
C GLU A 105 7.17 -1.46 19.83
N ARG A 106 7.91 -2.55 19.56
CA ARG A 106 7.34 -3.92 19.49
C ARG A 106 6.66 -4.33 20.80
N LYS A 107 7.21 -3.95 21.96
CA LYS A 107 6.58 -4.17 23.27
C LYS A 107 5.27 -3.39 23.37
N LYS A 108 5.26 -2.10 22.98
CA LYS A 108 4.03 -1.28 22.95
C LYS A 108 2.97 -1.88 22.04
N MET A 109 3.35 -2.29 20.82
CA MET A 109 2.46 -2.97 19.88
C MET A 109 1.87 -4.26 20.48
N THR A 110 2.70 -5.08 21.12
CA THR A 110 2.25 -6.33 21.77
C THR A 110 1.27 -6.06 22.90
N ASN A 111 1.46 -4.98 23.66
CA ASN A 111 0.50 -4.54 24.67
C ASN A 111 -0.81 -4.03 24.03
N SER A 112 -0.72 -3.28 22.92
CA SER A 112 -1.87 -2.80 22.16
C SER A 112 -2.73 -3.93 21.55
N LEU A 113 -2.18 -5.12 21.32
CA LEU A 113 -2.95 -6.30 20.87
C LEU A 113 -4.03 -6.78 21.88
N ARG A 114 -4.09 -6.19 23.08
CA ARG A 114 -5.13 -6.44 24.08
C ARG A 114 -6.25 -5.40 24.06
N LYS A 115 -6.08 -4.31 23.30
CA LYS A 115 -7.10 -3.27 23.16
C LYS A 115 -8.20 -3.78 22.24
N ASP A 116 -9.44 -3.46 22.58
CA ASP A 116 -10.59 -3.79 21.75
C ASP A 116 -10.43 -3.16 20.36
N GLY A 117 -10.70 -3.97 19.33
CA GLY A 117 -10.72 -3.52 17.95
C GLY A 117 -12.05 -2.89 17.56
N THR A 118 -12.14 -2.43 16.32
CA THR A 118 -13.42 -1.99 15.75
C THR A 118 -14.32 -3.20 15.44
N GLU A 119 -15.56 -3.18 15.92
CA GLU A 119 -16.52 -4.26 15.61
C GLU A 119 -16.89 -4.28 14.12
N ILE A 120 -17.09 -3.09 13.55
CA ILE A 120 -17.44 -2.91 12.15
C ILE A 120 -16.28 -2.17 11.47
N PRO A 121 -15.55 -2.82 10.56
CA PRO A 121 -14.46 -2.18 9.84
C PRO A 121 -14.97 -0.94 9.08
N PRO A 122 -14.33 0.22 9.26
CA PRO A 122 -14.76 1.44 8.59
C PRO A 122 -14.52 1.35 7.08
N LYS A 123 -15.36 2.02 6.29
CA LYS A 123 -15.19 2.11 4.82
C LYS A 123 -13.91 2.83 4.41
N ARG A 124 -13.34 3.65 5.29
CA ARG A 124 -12.10 4.38 5.10
C ARG A 124 -11.43 4.64 6.44
N ILE A 125 -10.12 4.48 6.50
CA ILE A 125 -9.31 4.86 7.65
C ILE A 125 -9.11 6.38 7.62
N ILE A 126 -9.47 7.03 8.72
CA ILE A 126 -9.29 8.46 8.93
C ILE A 126 -8.30 8.61 10.07
N VAL A 127 -7.22 9.33 9.83
CA VAL A 127 -6.24 9.67 10.85
C VAL A 127 -6.28 11.18 11.04
N ASP A 128 -6.23 11.61 12.30
CA ASP A 128 -6.25 13.01 12.66
C ASP A 128 -4.95 13.69 12.20
N LYS A 129 -5.10 14.83 11.51
CA LYS A 129 -3.96 15.60 10.99
C LYS A 129 -3.16 16.23 12.12
N ASP A 130 -3.80 16.50 13.27
CA ASP A 130 -3.15 17.19 14.38
C ASP A 130 -2.33 16.23 15.25
N THR A 131 -2.65 14.94 15.24
CA THR A 131 -1.93 13.93 16.04
C THR A 131 -0.93 13.10 15.23
N ILE A 132 -1.06 13.05 13.90
CA ILE A 132 -0.28 12.13 13.07
C ILE A 132 1.23 12.24 13.27
N ASP A 133 1.76 13.44 13.57
CA ASP A 133 3.20 13.65 13.79
C ASP A 133 3.71 12.90 15.02
N VAL A 134 2.89 12.83 16.08
CA VAL A 134 3.23 12.14 17.34
C VAL A 134 2.79 10.68 17.35
N ASN A 135 1.87 10.28 16.48
CA ASN A 135 1.40 8.90 16.44
C ASN A 135 2.53 7.91 16.19
N GLU A 136 2.48 6.81 16.92
CA GLU A 136 3.34 5.65 16.72
C GLU A 136 2.53 4.53 16.07
N ILE A 137 3.21 3.49 15.59
CA ILE A 137 2.51 2.39 14.92
C ILE A 137 1.67 1.58 15.92
N SER A 138 2.11 1.50 17.17
CA SER A 138 1.36 0.88 18.27
C SER A 138 0.00 1.51 18.54
N ASP A 139 -0.27 2.75 18.07
CA ASP A 139 -1.58 3.40 18.17
C ASP A 139 -2.63 2.79 17.24
N PHE A 140 -2.19 2.17 16.14
CA PHE A 140 -3.05 1.54 15.13
C PHE A 140 -3.25 0.04 15.38
N ILE A 141 -2.61 -0.52 16.40
CA ILE A 141 -2.68 -1.94 16.74
C ILE A 141 -3.81 -2.18 17.73
N THR A 142 -4.61 -3.22 17.49
CA THR A 142 -5.65 -3.71 18.40
C THR A 142 -5.68 -5.23 18.38
N GLU A 143 -6.60 -5.85 19.12
CA GLU A 143 -6.83 -7.29 19.01
C GLU A 143 -7.15 -7.76 17.58
N ASN A 144 -7.81 -6.92 16.77
CA ASN A 144 -8.10 -7.26 15.37
C ASN A 144 -6.84 -7.47 14.53
N SER A 145 -5.70 -6.89 14.93
CA SER A 145 -4.42 -7.11 14.25
C SER A 145 -3.98 -8.58 14.30
N LYS A 146 -4.49 -9.39 15.24
CA LYS A 146 -4.20 -10.84 15.29
C LYS A 146 -4.80 -11.59 14.10
N GLN A 147 -5.88 -11.07 13.49
CA GLN A 147 -6.62 -11.75 12.43
C GLN A 147 -5.76 -12.01 11.19
N ILE A 148 -4.86 -11.08 10.84
CA ILE A 148 -3.96 -11.28 9.69
C ILE A 148 -2.99 -12.44 9.95
N PHE A 149 -2.57 -12.67 11.19
CA PHE A 149 -1.70 -13.78 11.55
C PHE A 149 -2.47 -15.11 11.51
N ILE A 150 -3.65 -15.15 12.12
CA ILE A 150 -4.52 -16.34 12.14
C ILE A 150 -4.87 -16.76 10.71
N THR A 151 -5.28 -15.81 9.85
CA THR A 151 -5.63 -16.06 8.44
C THR A 151 -4.46 -16.62 7.64
N ASN A 152 -3.22 -16.24 7.99
CA ASN A 152 -2.01 -16.73 7.32
C ASN A 152 -1.39 -17.96 8.02
N GLY A 153 -2.10 -18.58 8.97
CA GLY A 153 -1.63 -19.75 9.71
C GLY A 153 -0.33 -19.48 10.48
N ILE A 154 -0.17 -18.26 10.98
CA ILE A 154 0.96 -17.83 11.80
C ILE A 154 0.59 -18.04 13.26
N SER A 155 1.43 -18.77 13.98
CA SER A 155 1.28 -18.93 15.41
C SER A 155 1.65 -17.63 16.13
N LEU A 156 0.94 -17.38 17.23
CA LEU A 156 1.07 -16.16 18.04
C LEU A 156 1.99 -16.36 19.24
N ASN A 157 2.56 -17.56 19.41
CA ASN A 157 3.32 -17.93 20.61
C ASN A 157 4.56 -17.05 20.82
N PHE A 158 5.17 -16.57 19.72
CA PHE A 158 6.32 -15.66 19.80
C PHE A 158 5.97 -14.33 20.50
N LEU A 159 4.71 -13.88 20.49
CA LEU A 159 4.27 -12.66 21.16
C LEU A 159 4.40 -12.72 22.69
N HIS A 160 4.52 -13.92 23.26
CA HIS A 160 4.73 -14.11 24.70
C HIS A 160 6.21 -14.00 25.10
N LYS A 161 7.13 -13.96 24.13
CA LYS A 161 8.57 -13.78 24.37
C LYS A 161 8.97 -12.31 24.23
N ASP A 162 10.06 -11.93 24.90
CA ASP A 162 10.59 -10.58 24.76
C ASP A 162 11.00 -10.30 23.28
N PRO A 163 10.65 -9.13 22.72
CA PRO A 163 10.99 -8.77 21.34
C PRO A 163 12.47 -8.83 20.97
N SER A 164 13.38 -8.69 21.94
CA SER A 164 14.83 -8.87 21.72
C SER A 164 15.19 -10.27 21.24
N LEU A 165 14.40 -11.28 21.59
CA LEU A 165 14.62 -12.69 21.22
C LEU A 165 13.88 -13.10 19.94
N TRP A 166 13.10 -12.20 19.32
CA TRP A 166 12.29 -12.55 18.15
C TRP A 166 13.13 -12.86 16.92
N GLU A 167 14.24 -12.15 16.72
CA GLU A 167 15.11 -12.35 15.55
C GLU A 167 15.80 -13.72 15.55
N GLU A 168 15.93 -14.37 16.71
CA GLU A 168 16.48 -15.72 16.88
C GLU A 168 15.39 -16.79 16.93
N ASN A 169 14.12 -16.38 17.01
CA ASN A 169 13.00 -17.29 17.10
C ASN A 169 12.61 -17.82 15.71
N GLU A 170 12.75 -19.13 15.51
CA GLU A 170 12.41 -19.78 14.24
C GLU A 170 10.97 -19.52 13.76
N GLU A 171 10.01 -19.50 14.68
CA GLU A 171 8.59 -19.26 14.37
C GLU A 171 8.39 -17.84 13.84
N PHE A 172 9.04 -16.87 14.48
CA PHE A 172 9.00 -15.48 14.03
C PHE A 172 9.67 -15.31 12.67
N ILE A 173 10.84 -15.92 12.45
CA ILE A 173 11.53 -15.90 11.15
C ILE A 173 10.66 -16.50 10.04
N LYS A 174 10.07 -17.68 10.29
CA LYS A 174 9.17 -18.35 9.33
C LYS A 174 7.92 -17.50 9.05
N SER A 175 7.37 -16.85 10.08
CA SER A 175 6.20 -15.98 9.97
C SER A 175 6.49 -14.72 9.17
N ARG A 176 7.61 -14.05 9.45
CA ARG A 176 8.11 -12.92 8.67
C ARG A 176 8.27 -13.29 7.21
N TYR A 177 8.89 -14.43 6.92
CA TYR A 177 9.06 -14.91 5.55
C TYR A 177 7.70 -15.09 4.87
N ARG A 178 6.76 -15.77 5.50
CA ARG A 178 5.42 -16.01 4.95
C ARG A 178 4.67 -14.71 4.66
N ILE A 179 4.64 -13.77 5.59
CA ILE A 179 4.02 -12.46 5.39
C ILE A 179 4.73 -11.70 4.26
N GLY A 180 6.06 -11.72 4.22
CA GLY A 180 6.85 -11.04 3.19
C GLY A 180 6.56 -11.54 1.77
N GLN A 181 6.06 -12.76 1.61
CA GLN A 181 5.65 -13.32 0.30
C GLN A 181 4.23 -12.91 -0.12
N LEU A 182 3.44 -12.23 0.73
CA LEU A 182 2.10 -11.80 0.35
C LEU A 182 2.17 -10.78 -0.79
N LYS A 183 1.47 -11.09 -1.87
CA LYS A 183 1.32 -10.19 -3.01
C LYS A 183 0.33 -9.08 -2.65
N VAL A 184 0.86 -7.96 -2.18
CA VAL A 184 0.08 -6.76 -1.80
C VAL A 184 -0.24 -5.83 -2.97
N VAL A 185 -0.21 -6.35 -4.20
CA VAL A 185 -0.25 -5.49 -5.38
C VAL A 185 -1.69 -5.04 -5.67
N ASN A 186 -2.05 -3.87 -5.14
CA ASN A 186 -3.22 -3.10 -5.56
C ASN A 186 -3.15 -2.76 -7.06
N ASP A 187 -1.95 -2.60 -7.62
CA ASP A 187 -1.72 -2.24 -9.03
C ASP A 187 -2.33 -3.26 -10.02
N VAL A 188 -2.48 -4.56 -9.66
CA VAL A 188 -3.13 -5.56 -10.52
C VAL A 188 -4.65 -5.36 -10.52
N ALA A 189 -5.24 -5.12 -9.35
CA ALA A 189 -6.66 -4.81 -9.23
C ALA A 189 -7.01 -3.47 -9.89
N GLU A 190 -6.23 -2.42 -9.64
CA GLU A 190 -6.39 -1.11 -10.29
C GLU A 190 -6.18 -1.17 -11.80
N ARG A 191 -5.20 -1.94 -12.29
CA ARG A 191 -5.05 -2.18 -13.74
C ARG A 191 -6.23 -2.97 -14.30
N GLY A 192 -6.74 -3.95 -13.57
CA GLY A 192 -7.93 -4.71 -13.96
C GLY A 192 -9.17 -3.82 -14.07
N VAL A 193 -9.40 -2.97 -13.07
CA VAL A 193 -10.49 -1.99 -13.04
C VAL A 193 -10.33 -0.95 -14.14
N SER A 194 -9.13 -0.40 -14.34
CA SER A 194 -8.86 0.56 -15.41
C SER A 194 -9.03 -0.08 -16.79
N LEU A 195 -8.58 -1.32 -16.97
CA LEU A 195 -8.72 -2.06 -18.23
C LEU A 195 -10.19 -2.27 -18.56
N ILE A 196 -11.00 -2.74 -17.59
CA ILE A 196 -12.44 -2.97 -17.84
C ILE A 196 -13.19 -1.66 -18.05
N GLN A 197 -12.84 -0.59 -17.34
CA GLN A 197 -13.43 0.74 -17.55
C GLN A 197 -13.10 1.31 -18.94
N ASN A 198 -11.84 1.19 -19.37
CA ASN A 198 -11.44 1.61 -20.72
C ASN A 198 -12.12 0.74 -21.78
N PHE A 199 -12.13 -0.58 -21.60
CA PHE A 199 -12.79 -1.50 -22.53
C PHE A 199 -14.29 -1.22 -22.66
N ASN A 200 -14.99 -1.04 -21.54
CA ASN A 200 -16.42 -0.75 -21.49
C ASN A 200 -16.78 0.63 -22.07
N SER A 201 -15.83 1.57 -22.14
CA SER A 201 -16.09 2.92 -22.67
C SER A 201 -15.71 3.10 -24.14
N VAL A 202 -14.88 2.22 -24.70
CA VAL A 202 -14.36 2.34 -26.07
C VAL A 202 -15.34 1.83 -27.13
N LEU A 203 -16.04 0.71 -26.88
CA LEU A 203 -16.77 0.00 -27.93
C LEU A 203 -18.24 0.40 -28.06
N THR A 204 -18.97 0.53 -26.96
CA THR A 204 -20.41 0.85 -27.00
C THR A 204 -20.89 1.44 -25.68
N LYS A 205 -21.89 2.33 -25.75
CA LYS A 205 -22.55 2.92 -24.58
C LYS A 205 -23.84 2.18 -24.19
N GLN A 206 -24.34 1.28 -25.04
CA GLN A 206 -25.56 0.50 -24.78
C GLN A 206 -25.26 -0.64 -23.80
N GLU A 207 -26.05 -0.74 -22.73
CA GLU A 207 -25.76 -1.65 -21.62
C GLU A 207 -25.91 -3.13 -22.01
N GLU A 208 -26.92 -3.46 -22.82
CA GLU A 208 -27.17 -4.82 -23.30
C GLU A 208 -26.00 -5.36 -24.15
N GLN A 209 -25.44 -4.50 -25.01
CA GLN A 209 -24.27 -4.85 -25.82
C GLN A 209 -23.00 -5.04 -24.97
N LYS A 210 -22.83 -4.26 -23.89
CA LYS A 210 -21.71 -4.48 -22.96
C LYS A 210 -21.83 -5.83 -22.26
N GLN A 211 -23.01 -6.19 -21.79
CA GLN A 211 -23.23 -7.48 -21.13
C GLN A 211 -22.94 -8.64 -22.07
N TYR A 212 -23.43 -8.58 -23.32
CA TYR A 212 -23.15 -9.59 -24.33
C TYR A 212 -21.65 -9.71 -24.64
N LEU A 213 -20.96 -8.57 -24.77
CA LEU A 213 -19.53 -8.54 -25.04
C LEU A 213 -18.72 -9.18 -23.90
N LEU A 214 -19.08 -8.95 -22.65
CA LEU A 214 -18.44 -9.58 -21.49
C LEU A 214 -18.65 -11.09 -21.48
N GLN A 215 -19.85 -11.57 -21.84
CA GLN A 215 -20.13 -13.00 -21.98
C GLN A 215 -19.26 -13.64 -23.08
N VAL A 216 -19.10 -12.96 -24.23
CA VAL A 216 -18.26 -13.43 -25.33
C VAL A 216 -16.77 -13.45 -24.94
N VAL A 217 -16.27 -12.42 -24.26
CA VAL A 217 -14.90 -12.38 -23.75
C VAL A 217 -14.64 -13.51 -22.74
N GLU A 218 -15.57 -13.74 -21.82
CA GLU A 218 -15.46 -14.82 -20.83
C GLU A 218 -15.54 -16.20 -21.49
N TYR A 219 -16.42 -16.39 -22.48
CA TYR A 219 -16.48 -17.59 -23.30
C TYR A 219 -15.14 -17.85 -23.99
N HIS A 220 -14.57 -16.86 -24.67
CA HIS A 220 -13.26 -16.99 -25.31
C HIS A 220 -12.11 -17.23 -24.31
N ARG A 221 -12.16 -16.62 -23.12
CA ARG A 221 -11.19 -16.86 -22.06
C ARG A 221 -11.22 -18.33 -21.62
N ARG A 222 -12.41 -18.89 -21.44
CA ARG A 222 -12.60 -20.31 -21.10
C ARG A 222 -12.15 -21.23 -22.23
N GLU A 223 -12.51 -20.92 -23.47
CA GLU A 223 -12.16 -21.76 -24.63
C GLU A 223 -10.66 -21.73 -24.98
N LYS A 224 -10.01 -20.56 -24.95
CA LYS A 224 -8.60 -20.41 -25.38
C LYS A 224 -7.58 -20.48 -24.25
N TYR A 225 -7.96 -20.17 -23.02
CA TYR A 225 -7.05 -20.11 -21.86
C TYR A 225 -7.44 -21.06 -20.72
N SER A 226 -8.30 -22.04 -20.99
CA SER A 226 -8.41 -23.25 -20.15
C SER A 226 -7.11 -24.06 -20.27
N PHE A 227 -6.06 -23.58 -19.60
CA PHE A 227 -5.10 -24.51 -19.04
C PHE A 227 -5.86 -25.28 -17.97
N LYS A 228 -6.22 -26.52 -18.29
CA LYS A 228 -6.55 -27.52 -17.26
C LYS A 228 -5.44 -27.42 -16.22
N LYS A 229 -5.75 -26.95 -15.01
CA LYS A 229 -4.93 -27.25 -13.83
C LYS A 229 -5.05 -28.76 -13.61
N SER A 230 -4.32 -29.56 -14.39
CA SER A 230 -4.01 -30.93 -14.02
C SER A 230 -3.00 -30.83 -12.87
N VAL A 231 -3.54 -30.69 -11.66
CA VAL A 231 -2.83 -31.06 -10.45
C VAL A 231 -2.72 -32.58 -10.51
N ASN A 232 -1.61 -33.07 -11.07
CA ASN A 232 -1.19 -34.45 -10.84
C ASN A 232 -0.62 -34.49 -9.42
N LEU A 233 -1.47 -34.79 -8.45
CA LEU A 233 -1.05 -35.34 -7.17
C LEU A 233 -0.82 -36.84 -7.41
N ASN A 234 0.44 -37.21 -7.61
CA ASN A 234 0.97 -38.51 -7.20
C ASN A 234 2.00 -38.25 -6.11
#